data_AF-A0A662I8G3-F1
#
_entry.id   AF-A0A662I8G3-F1
#
_cell.length_a   1.000
_cell.length_b   1.000
_cell.length_c   1.000
_cell.angle_alpha   90.00
_cell.angle_beta   90.00
_cell.angle_gamma   90.00
#
_symmetry.space_group_name_H-M   'P 1'
#
loop_
_entity.id
_entity.type
_entity.pdbx_description
1 polymer ?
#
loop_
_entity_poly.entity_id
_entity_poly.type
_entity_poly.pdbx_seq_one_letter_code
_entity_poly.pdbx_strand_id
1 'polypeptide(L)'
;MGVPDGLSRALGGYLTAFLIWLFSLTVFIPLAAEVSAGIPLRPLVASMFLTAVAIEVYSATSGMLSYLNSRRAAERLRLVLLEVTLVADAVLLIPLLWAVAPVLGGMSLILALVVMAVLASPHLDELVTLASGALARLLGAQ
;
A
#
# COMPACT_ATOMS: atom_id res chain seq x y z
N MET A 1 10.93 13.39 26.23
CA MET A 1 10.93 12.04 25.61
C MET A 1 9.93 12.09 24.47
N GLY A 2 10.42 12.20 23.23
CA GLY A 2 9.57 12.38 22.06
C GLY A 2 8.66 11.18 21.86
N VAL A 3 7.39 11.46 21.52
CA VAL A 3 6.45 10.46 21.03
C VAL A 3 7.14 9.71 19.87
N PRO A 4 6.97 8.37 19.72
CA PRO A 4 7.54 7.69 18.57
C PRO A 4 6.83 8.17 17.31
N ASP A 5 7.37 9.23 16.70
CA ASP A 5 6.83 9.95 15.53
C ASP A 5 6.80 9.10 14.24
N GLY A 6 7.33 7.87 14.29
CA GLY A 6 7.38 6.97 13.14
C GLY A 6 6.01 6.51 12.64
N LEU A 7 5.06 6.22 13.53
CA LEU A 7 3.74 5.71 13.14
C LEU A 7 2.85 6.82 12.56
N SER A 8 2.79 7.99 13.19
CA SER A 8 2.01 9.13 12.68
C SER A 8 2.55 9.60 11.33
N ARG A 9 3.88 9.65 11.17
CA ARG A 9 4.54 9.95 9.91
C ARG A 9 4.24 8.89 8.84
N ALA A 10 4.28 7.60 9.21
CA ALA A 10 3.95 6.52 8.28
C ALA A 10 2.49 6.62 7.79
N LEU A 11 1.54 6.81 8.71
CA LEU A 11 0.13 7.00 8.36
C LEU A 11 -0.09 8.22 7.46
N GLY A 12 0.59 9.34 7.73
CA GLY A 12 0.55 10.53 6.88
C GLY A 12 1.10 10.27 5.47
N GLY A 13 2.19 9.51 5.35
CA GLY A 13 2.74 9.09 4.06
C GLY A 13 1.80 8.17 3.28
N TYR A 14 1.22 7.16 3.94
CA TYR A 14 0.23 6.29 3.30
C TYR A 14 -1.04 7.03 2.87
N LEU A 15 -1.51 7.98 3.66
CA LEU A 15 -2.66 8.81 3.29
C LEU A 15 -2.35 9.68 2.06
N THR A 16 -1.17 10.31 2.04
CA THR A 16 -0.72 11.11 0.89
C THR A 16 -0.58 10.24 -0.36
N ALA A 17 0.06 9.08 -0.25
CA ALA A 17 0.18 8.09 -1.31
C ALA A 17 -1.19 7.66 -1.85
N PHE A 18 -2.14 7.38 -0.95
CA PHE A 18 -3.50 7.00 -1.31
C PHE A 18 -4.24 8.09 -2.07
N LEU A 19 -4.12 9.35 -1.66
CA LEU A 19 -4.76 10.48 -2.37
C LEU A 19 -4.18 10.65 -3.78
N ILE A 20 -2.85 10.57 -3.92
CA ILE A 20 -2.17 10.63 -5.22
C ILE A 20 -2.63 9.45 -6.10
N TRP A 21 -2.62 8.24 -5.53
CA TRP A 21 -3.05 7.01 -6.20
C TRP A 21 -4.50 7.11 -6.69
N LEU A 22 -5.42 7.53 -5.82
CA LEU A 22 -6.85 7.67 -6.14
C LEU A 22 -7.01 8.66 -7.30
N PHE A 23 -6.43 9.85 -7.17
CA PHE A 23 -6.55 10.90 -8.18
C PHE A 23 -5.95 10.48 -9.53
N SER A 24 -4.83 9.75 -9.50
CA SER A 24 -4.18 9.25 -10.71
C SER A 24 -5.04 8.24 -11.48
N LEU A 25 -5.64 7.27 -10.78
CA LEU A 25 -6.44 6.22 -11.39
C LEU A 25 -7.81 6.70 -11.84
N THR A 26 -8.44 7.62 -11.11
CA THR A 26 -9.80 8.07 -11.42
C THR A 26 -9.85 9.25 -12.38
N VAL A 27 -8.80 10.07 -12.44
CA VAL A 27 -8.81 11.31 -13.23
C VAL A 27 -7.76 11.29 -14.33
N PHE A 28 -6.48 11.23 -13.98
CA PHE A 28 -5.42 11.50 -14.96
C PHE A 28 -5.18 10.37 -15.95
N ILE A 29 -5.17 9.10 -15.51
CA ILE A 29 -4.96 7.96 -16.40
C ILE A 29 -6.12 7.82 -17.40
N PRO A 30 -7.40 7.92 -16.98
CA PRO A 30 -8.53 7.99 -17.91
C PRO A 30 -8.42 9.18 -18.88
N LEU A 31 -8.13 10.38 -18.38
CA LEU A 31 -7.99 11.57 -19.22
C LEU A 31 -6.87 11.39 -20.27
N ALA A 32 -5.75 10.79 -19.89
CA ALA A 32 -4.63 10.50 -20.80
C ALA A 32 -4.97 9.45 -21.87
N ALA A 33 -6.00 8.63 -21.68
CA ALA A 33 -6.47 7.67 -22.67
C ALA A 33 -7.36 8.33 -23.74
N GLU A 34 -8.08 9.40 -23.38
CA GLU A 34 -8.97 10.15 -24.27
C GLU A 34 -8.22 11.17 -25.16
N VAL A 35 -7.01 11.58 -24.74
CA VAL A 35 -6.19 12.52 -25.51
C VAL A 35 -5.49 11.79 -26.65
N SER A 36 -5.92 12.09 -27.88
CA SER A 36 -5.22 11.67 -29.10
C SER A 36 -3.91 12.46 -29.27
N ALA A 37 -2.85 11.97 -28.64
CA ALA A 37 -1.48 12.41 -28.89
C ALA A 37 -0.71 11.33 -29.65
N GLY A 38 0.26 11.73 -30.49
CA GLY A 38 1.15 10.81 -31.21
C GLY A 38 2.14 10.03 -30.31
N ILE A 39 1.93 10.02 -28.99
CA ILE A 39 2.78 9.42 -27.96
C ILE A 39 1.86 8.62 -27.02
N PRO A 40 2.29 7.46 -26.49
CA PRO A 40 1.52 6.71 -25.52
C PRO A 40 1.47 7.46 -24.17
N LEU A 41 0.54 8.42 -24.04
CA LEU A 41 0.39 9.29 -22.87
C LEU A 41 -0.02 8.52 -21.62
N ARG A 42 -0.94 7.55 -21.76
CA ARG A 42 -1.43 6.76 -20.63
C ARG A 42 -0.29 6.11 -19.80
N PRO A 43 0.64 5.33 -20.38
CA PRO A 43 1.73 4.75 -19.60
C PRO A 43 2.73 5.79 -19.08
N LEU A 44 2.91 6.91 -19.79
CA LEU A 44 3.78 8.01 -19.34
C LEU A 44 3.19 8.68 -18.08
N VAL A 45 1.92 9.04 -18.11
CA VAL A 45 1.19 9.60 -16.95
C VAL A 45 1.18 8.60 -15.80
N ALA A 46 0.86 7.33 -16.07
CA ALA A 46 0.92 6.28 -15.06
C ALA A 46 2.31 6.14 -14.41
N SER A 47 3.39 6.28 -15.19
CA SER A 47 4.76 6.20 -14.67
C SER A 47 5.14 7.38 -13.76
N MET A 48 4.65 8.59 -14.08
CA MET A 48 4.85 9.76 -13.23
C MET A 48 4.15 9.58 -11.88
N PHE A 49 2.90 9.11 -11.90
CA PHE A 49 2.15 8.84 -10.68
C PHE A 49 2.69 7.64 -9.89
N LEU A 50 3.15 6.58 -10.58
CA LEU A 50 3.85 5.46 -9.94
C LEU A 50 5.06 5.96 -9.16
N THR A 51 5.86 6.85 -9.75
CA THR A 51 7.04 7.41 -9.09
C THR A 51 6.65 8.23 -7.85
N ALA A 52 5.65 9.09 -7.97
CA ALA A 52 5.16 9.90 -6.85
C ALA A 52 4.63 9.03 -5.69
N VAL A 53 3.80 8.03 -6.00
CA VAL A 53 3.27 7.09 -5.01
C VAL A 53 4.39 6.25 -4.40
N ALA A 54 5.36 5.77 -5.18
CA ALA A 54 6.47 4.97 -4.68
C ALA A 54 7.35 5.72 -3.67
N ILE A 55 7.58 7.01 -3.88
CA ILE A 55 8.34 7.85 -2.94
C ILE A 55 7.62 7.93 -1.58
N GLU A 56 6.31 8.21 -1.60
CA GLU A 56 5.50 8.32 -0.38
C GLU A 56 5.37 6.96 0.33
N VAL A 57 5.14 5.88 -0.42
CA VAL A 57 5.08 4.50 0.11
C VAL A 57 6.41 4.10 0.73
N TYR A 58 7.54 4.40 0.10
CA TYR A 58 8.86 4.09 0.66
C TYR A 58 9.10 4.85 1.98
N SER A 59 8.79 6.15 2.01
CA SER A 59 8.87 6.97 3.22
C SER A 59 7.98 6.40 4.34
N ALA A 60 6.74 6.05 4.02
CA ALA A 60 5.79 5.48 4.97
C ALA A 60 6.24 4.12 5.54
N THR A 61 6.70 3.23 4.65
CA THR A 61 7.20 1.90 5.00
C THR A 61 8.43 1.98 5.89
N SER A 62 9.38 2.87 5.57
CA SER A 62 10.57 3.08 6.40
C SER A 62 10.20 3.63 7.79
N GLY A 63 9.22 4.53 7.88
CA GLY A 63 8.67 5.04 9.14
C GLY A 63 8.02 3.94 9.98
N MET A 64 7.25 3.06 9.34
CA MET A 64 6.61 1.92 10.00
C MET A 64 7.65 0.92 10.51
N LEU A 65 8.67 0.58 9.71
CA LEU A 65 9.76 -0.30 10.13
C LEU A 65 10.56 0.28 11.30
N SER A 66 10.82 1.59 11.29
CA SER A 66 11.47 2.28 12.41
C SER A 66 10.63 2.23 13.68
N TYR A 67 9.32 2.41 13.57
CA TYR A 67 8.38 2.24 14.69
C TYR A 67 8.40 0.80 15.24
N LEU A 68 8.40 -0.20 14.36
CA LEU A 68 8.45 -1.61 14.74
C LEU A 68 9.78 -2.01 15.39
N ASN A 69 10.91 -1.44 14.96
CA ASN A 69 12.22 -1.74 15.53
C ASN A 69 12.47 -1.03 16.87
N SER A 70 11.89 0.16 17.06
CA SER A 70 12.03 0.94 18.30
C SER A 70 11.17 0.41 19.45
N ARG A 71 10.02 -0.20 19.15
CA ARG A 71 9.23 -0.93 20.13
C ARG A 71 9.71 -2.38 20.18
N ARG A 72 9.99 -2.91 21.39
CA ARG A 72 9.94 -4.37 21.64
C ARG A 72 8.48 -4.83 21.58
N ALA A 73 7.83 -4.64 20.44
CA ALA A 73 6.48 -5.11 20.21
C ALA A 73 6.48 -6.63 20.33
N ALA A 74 5.43 -7.19 20.93
CA ALA A 74 5.21 -8.62 20.90
C ALA A 74 5.32 -9.10 19.46
N GLU A 75 6.05 -10.20 19.24
CA GLU A 75 6.42 -10.71 17.92
C GLU A 75 5.22 -10.83 16.98
N ARG A 76 4.06 -11.19 17.54
CA ARG A 76 2.76 -11.27 16.88
C ARG A 76 2.24 -9.93 16.33
N LEU A 77 2.35 -8.84 17.09
CA LEU A 77 1.89 -7.51 16.64
C LEU A 77 2.79 -7.00 15.50
N ARG A 78 4.08 -7.30 15.57
CA ARG A 78 5.06 -6.95 14.54
C ARG A 78 4.73 -7.65 13.21
N LEU A 79 4.38 -8.92 13.24
CA LEU A 79 3.97 -9.69 12.04
C LEU A 79 2.72 -9.09 11.39
N VAL A 80 1.67 -8.84 12.16
CA VAL A 80 0.42 -8.24 11.65
C VAL A 80 0.68 -6.87 11.01
N LEU A 81 1.49 -6.02 11.64
CA LEU A 81 1.84 -4.71 11.08
C LEU A 81 2.65 -4.81 9.79
N LEU A 82 3.55 -5.78 9.68
CA LEU A 82 4.31 -6.04 8.44
C LEU A 82 3.40 -6.53 7.31
N GLU A 83 2.46 -7.43 7.60
CA GLU A 83 1.48 -7.90 6.61
C GLU A 83 0.59 -6.77 6.12
N VAL A 84 0.06 -5.95 7.03
CA VAL A 84 -0.76 -4.78 6.67
C VAL A 84 0.02 -3.79 5.80
N THR A 85 1.28 -3.53 6.15
CA THR A 85 2.17 -2.69 5.33
C THR A 85 2.38 -3.27 3.94
N LEU A 86 2.68 -4.57 3.83
CA LEU A 86 2.86 -5.22 2.54
C LEU A 86 1.59 -5.15 1.67
N VAL A 87 0.41 -5.37 2.27
CA VAL A 87 -0.88 -5.24 1.58
C VAL A 87 -1.10 -3.80 1.11
N ALA A 88 -0.85 -2.81 1.96
CA ALA A 88 -1.01 -1.40 1.61
C ALA A 88 -0.11 -1.02 0.42
N ASP A 89 1.16 -1.40 0.46
CA ASP A 89 2.12 -1.17 -0.62
C ASP A 89 1.66 -1.82 -1.93
N ALA A 90 1.21 -3.08 -1.86
CA ALA A 90 0.72 -3.82 -3.01
C ALA A 90 -0.52 -3.15 -3.65
N VAL A 91 -1.49 -2.74 -2.84
CA VAL A 91 -2.71 -2.04 -3.29
C VAL A 91 -2.37 -0.71 -3.97
N LEU A 92 -1.39 0.02 -3.44
CA LEU A 92 -0.99 1.32 -3.98
C LEU A 92 -0.13 1.20 -5.25
N LEU A 93 0.76 0.21 -5.34
CA LEU A 93 1.74 0.15 -6.44
C LEU A 93 1.29 -0.72 -7.63
N ILE A 94 0.63 -1.85 -7.39
CA ILE A 94 0.30 -2.82 -8.46
C ILE A 94 -0.64 -2.23 -9.53
N PRO A 95 -1.74 -1.52 -9.19
CA PRO A 95 -2.63 -0.95 -10.20
C PRO A 95 -1.92 0.07 -11.11
N LEU A 96 -0.98 0.84 -10.56
CA LEU A 96 -0.18 1.80 -11.33
C LEU A 96 0.83 1.09 -12.24
N LEU A 97 1.49 0.04 -11.76
CA LEU A 97 2.34 -0.81 -12.60
C LEU A 97 1.54 -1.43 -13.76
N TRP A 98 0.30 -1.85 -13.50
CA TRP A 98 -0.59 -2.38 -14.53
C TRP A 98 -0.96 -1.32 -15.58
N ALA A 99 -1.17 -0.08 -15.15
CA ALA A 99 -1.45 1.05 -16.04
C ALA A 99 -0.23 1.47 -16.88
N VAL A 100 1.00 1.27 -16.37
CA VAL A 100 2.24 1.43 -17.13
C VAL A 100 2.41 0.30 -18.15
N ALA A 101 2.36 -0.95 -17.69
CA ALA A 101 2.44 -2.13 -18.55
C ALA A 101 1.75 -3.33 -17.87
N PRO A 102 0.80 -4.01 -18.55
CA PRO A 102 0.08 -5.15 -17.97
C PRO A 102 1.00 -6.28 -17.47
N VAL A 103 2.12 -6.51 -18.16
CA VAL A 103 3.11 -7.53 -17.77
C VAL A 103 3.76 -7.18 -16.42
N LEU A 104 4.10 -5.90 -16.19
CA LEU A 104 4.68 -5.46 -14.92
C LEU A 104 3.68 -5.59 -13.77
N GLY A 105 2.42 -5.21 -14.00
CA GLY A 105 1.34 -5.41 -13.02
C GLY A 105 1.08 -6.88 -12.69
N GLY A 106 1.09 -7.75 -13.70
CA GLY A 106 0.93 -9.20 -13.50
C GLY A 106 2.08 -9.82 -12.69
N MET A 107 3.32 -9.48 -13.03
CA MET A 107 4.50 -9.99 -12.31
C MET A 107 4.54 -9.51 -10.85
N SER A 108 4.23 -8.23 -10.60
CA SER A 108 4.20 -7.69 -9.24
C SER A 108 3.05 -8.27 -8.41
N LEU A 109 1.89 -8.53 -9.01
CA LEU A 109 0.79 -9.22 -8.35
C LEU A 109 1.16 -10.65 -7.95
N ILE A 110 1.75 -11.43 -8.86
CA ILE A 110 2.19 -12.80 -8.57
C ILE A 110 3.20 -12.77 -7.42
N LEU A 111 4.20 -11.88 -7.49
CA LEU A 111 5.20 -11.75 -6.43
C LEU A 111 4.57 -11.38 -5.09
N ALA A 112 3.67 -10.38 -5.06
CA ALA A 112 2.98 -9.97 -3.84
C ALA A 112 2.16 -11.12 -3.24
N LEU A 113 1.44 -11.87 -4.07
CA LEU A 113 0.67 -13.04 -3.63
C LEU A 113 1.56 -14.15 -3.08
N VAL A 114 2.71 -14.42 -3.71
CA VAL A 114 3.69 -15.40 -3.20
C VAL A 114 4.25 -14.96 -1.86
N VAL A 115 4.66 -13.70 -1.72
CA VAL A 115 5.18 -13.17 -0.45
C VAL A 115 4.11 -13.22 0.64
N MET A 116 2.88 -12.82 0.32
CA MET A 116 1.73 -12.90 1.24
C MET A 116 1.42 -14.35 1.61
N ALA A 117 1.46 -15.30 0.68
CA ALA A 117 1.23 -16.72 0.97
C ALA A 117 2.31 -17.27 1.91
N VAL A 118 3.58 -16.89 1.71
CA VAL A 118 4.69 -17.29 2.57
C VAL A 118 4.57 -16.67 3.97
N LEU A 119 4.15 -15.41 4.07
CA LEU A 119 4.01 -14.71 5.37
C LEU A 119 2.75 -15.12 6.13
N ALA A 120 1.62 -15.28 5.43
CA ALA A 120 0.30 -15.52 6.02
C ALA A 120 0.00 -17.01 6.25
N SER A 121 0.71 -17.94 5.60
CA SER A 121 0.54 -19.40 5.80
C SER A 121 0.53 -19.86 7.27
N PRO A 122 1.19 -19.20 8.24
CA PRO A 122 1.07 -19.57 9.65
C PRO A 122 0.05 -18.74 10.45
N HIS A 123 -0.57 -17.68 9.90
CA HIS A 123 -1.31 -16.65 10.68
C HIS A 123 -2.66 -16.20 10.10
N LEU A 124 -3.14 -16.77 8.97
CA LEU A 124 -4.38 -16.36 8.30
C LEU A 124 -5.62 -16.32 9.22
N ASP A 125 -5.79 -17.30 10.11
CA ASP A 125 -6.93 -17.35 11.04
C ASP A 125 -6.91 -16.19 12.06
N GLU A 126 -5.72 -15.68 12.38
CA GLU A 126 -5.54 -14.61 13.36
C GLU A 126 -5.82 -13.22 12.75
N LEU A 127 -5.45 -13.02 11.48
CA LEU A 127 -5.80 -11.81 10.74
C LEU A 127 -7.30 -11.66 10.56
N VAL A 128 -7.99 -12.76 10.22
CA VAL A 128 -9.45 -12.76 10.05
C VAL A 128 -10.14 -12.40 11.36
N THR A 129 -9.71 -12.98 12.48
CA THR A 129 -10.30 -12.72 13.81
C THR A 129 -10.04 -11.29 14.31
N LEU A 130 -8.85 -10.73 14.07
CA LEU A 130 -8.54 -9.34 14.41
C LEU A 130 -9.35 -8.35 13.56
N ALA A 131 -9.41 -8.57 12.25
CA ALA A 131 -10.17 -7.73 11.34
C ALA A 131 -11.67 -7.78 11.66
N SER A 132 -12.24 -8.97 11.86
CA SER A 132 -13.65 -9.14 12.22
C SER A 132 -13.96 -8.53 13.59
N GLY A 133 -13.05 -8.66 14.56
CA GLY A 133 -13.21 -8.07 15.90
C GLY A 133 -13.16 -6.54 15.89
N ALA A 134 -12.26 -5.96 15.11
CA ALA A 134 -12.18 -4.50 14.92
C ALA A 134 -13.44 -3.96 14.21
N LEU A 135 -13.90 -4.66 13.17
CA LEU A 135 -15.08 -4.27 12.40
C LEU A 135 -16.37 -4.39 13.23
N ALA A 136 -16.49 -5.44 14.05
CA ALA A 136 -17.61 -5.61 14.97
C ALA A 136 -17.65 -4.50 16.04
N ARG A 137 -16.50 -4.04 16.54
CA ARG A 137 -16.44 -2.91 17.48
C ARG A 137 -16.80 -1.58 16.82
N LEU A 138 -16.42 -1.39 15.56
CA LEU A 138 -16.79 -0.21 14.77
C LEU A 138 -18.30 -0.16 14.49
N LEU A 139 -18.91 -1.31 14.22
CA LEU A 139 -20.35 -1.42 13.96
C LEU A 139 -21.21 -1.43 15.24
N GLY A 140 -20.68 -1.95 16.35
CA GLY A 140 -21.38 -1.96 17.65
C GLY A 140 -21.22 -0.68 18.48
N ALA A 141 -20.43 0.29 18.00
CA ALA A 141 -20.29 1.62 18.59
C ALA A 141 -21.22 2.67 17.94
N GLN A 142 -22.12 2.25 17.06
CA GLN A 142 -23.28 3.01 16.57
C GLN A 142 -24.54 2.56 17.32
#